data_AF-A0A8R7PJ82-F1
#
_entry.id   AF-A0A8R7PJ82-F1
#
_cell.length_a   1.000
_cell.length_b   1.000
_cell.length_c   1.000
_cell.angle_alpha   90.00
_cell.angle_beta   90.00
_cell.angle_gamma   90.00
#
_symmetry.space_group_name_H-M   'P 1'
#
loop_
_entity.id
_entity.type
_entity.pdbx_description
1 polymer ?
#
loop_
_entity_poly.entity_id
_entity_poly.type
_entity_poly.pdbx_seq_one_letter_code
_entity_poly.pdbx_strand_id
1 'polypeptide(L)'
;MAASRALAALLAVVVLVVCSPAPRVLATDPTQLQDFCVADIMNPVVVNGFVCKNMKMVTANDFFLPGLNKPGMLNAQGSAVTPVTVKQLVGLNTLGISMARIDFGPNGGQNPPHTHPRGTEILTVIMGQLLVGFVTSNQQDGKNLLFTKQLVEGDVFVFPQGLIHFQVNNGKVPAVAIAALSSQDAGVITIANAVFGSTPPISDLILAKAFMTEKDTVDWIQAKFAPAMSGNSSMGGGGYDMPPGGGEGEGGNSTGGGGGYYPGMRKRKP
;
A
#
# COMPACT_ATOMS: atom_id res chain seq x y z
N MET A 1 -33.23 49.59 -9.65
CA MET A 1 -32.10 49.62 -8.70
C MET A 1 -31.79 48.25 -8.07
N ALA A 2 -32.77 47.50 -7.55
CA ALA A 2 -32.52 46.20 -6.90
C ALA A 2 -31.91 45.12 -7.83
N ALA A 3 -32.42 44.95 -9.05
CA ALA A 3 -31.93 43.96 -10.01
C ALA A 3 -30.45 44.17 -10.41
N SER A 4 -30.01 45.42 -10.51
CA SER A 4 -28.61 45.76 -10.81
C SER A 4 -27.66 45.43 -9.67
N ARG A 5 -28.13 45.53 -8.40
CA ARG A 5 -27.33 45.16 -7.22
C ARG A 5 -27.21 43.65 -7.08
N ALA A 6 -28.27 42.91 -7.40
CA ALA A 6 -28.25 41.46 -7.42
C ALA A 6 -27.28 40.90 -8.49
N LEU A 7 -27.31 41.47 -9.71
CA LEU A 7 -26.38 41.06 -10.78
C LEU A 7 -24.92 41.38 -10.44
N ALA A 8 -24.65 42.54 -9.85
CA ALA A 8 -23.30 42.91 -9.41
C ALA A 8 -22.79 42.01 -8.28
N ALA A 9 -23.65 41.64 -7.32
CA ALA A 9 -23.30 40.69 -6.26
C ALA A 9 -23.01 39.30 -6.84
N LEU A 10 -23.80 38.84 -7.82
CA LEU A 10 -23.59 37.55 -8.48
C LEU A 10 -22.25 37.51 -9.23
N LEU A 11 -21.93 38.58 -9.98
CA LEU A 11 -20.64 38.72 -10.66
C LEU A 11 -19.47 38.77 -9.68
N ALA A 12 -19.61 39.48 -8.56
CA ALA A 12 -18.58 39.54 -7.52
C ALA A 12 -18.32 38.16 -6.88
N VAL A 13 -19.38 37.37 -6.63
CA VAL A 13 -19.27 35.99 -6.13
C VAL A 13 -18.59 35.09 -7.16
N VAL A 14 -18.97 35.19 -8.45
CA VAL A 14 -18.33 34.41 -9.53
C VAL A 14 -16.84 34.75 -9.65
N VAL A 15 -16.48 36.04 -9.60
CA VAL A 15 -15.07 36.46 -9.63
C VAL A 15 -14.32 35.96 -8.39
N LEU A 16 -14.91 36.01 -7.20
CA LEU A 16 -14.29 35.48 -5.98
C LEU A 16 -14.09 33.96 -6.05
N VAL A 17 -15.03 33.20 -6.62
CA VAL A 17 -14.88 31.74 -6.79
C VAL A 17 -13.82 31.41 -7.84
N VAL A 18 -13.85 32.08 -9.01
CA VAL A 18 -12.92 31.82 -10.12
C VAL A 18 -11.50 32.31 -9.82
N CYS A 19 -11.36 33.44 -9.13
CA CYS A 19 -10.07 34.00 -8.73
C CYS A 19 -9.63 33.56 -7.33
N SER A 20 -10.38 32.68 -6.65
CA SER A 20 -9.88 32.11 -5.39
C SER A 20 -8.66 31.24 -5.71
N PRO A 21 -7.49 31.49 -5.10
CA PRO A 21 -6.37 30.57 -5.13
C PRO A 21 -6.69 29.42 -4.19
N ALA A 22 -7.79 28.70 -4.42
CA ALA A 22 -8.02 27.45 -3.73
C ALA A 22 -6.86 26.54 -4.14
N PRO A 23 -6.07 26.02 -3.18
CA PRO A 23 -5.00 25.08 -3.51
C PRO A 23 -5.65 23.94 -4.28
N ARG A 24 -5.24 23.78 -5.54
CA ARG A 24 -5.54 22.56 -6.27
C ARG A 24 -4.87 21.47 -5.45
N VAL A 25 -5.65 20.69 -4.71
CA VAL A 25 -5.15 19.54 -3.97
C VAL A 25 -4.63 18.58 -5.04
N LEU A 26 -3.32 18.62 -5.27
CA LEU A 26 -2.66 17.66 -6.12
C LEU A 26 -2.60 16.35 -5.34
N ALA A 27 -3.17 15.28 -5.90
CA ALA A 27 -3.15 13.95 -5.32
C ALA A 27 -1.77 13.25 -5.50
N THR A 28 -0.71 14.04 -5.60
CA THR A 28 0.68 13.65 -5.84
C THR A 28 1.56 14.32 -4.79
N ASP A 29 2.82 13.87 -4.67
CA ASP A 29 3.78 14.53 -3.80
C ASP A 29 3.88 16.04 -4.13
N PRO A 30 3.98 16.92 -3.12
CA PRO A 30 4.22 18.34 -3.34
C PRO A 30 5.54 18.56 -4.06
N THR A 31 5.57 19.51 -5.00
CA THR A 31 6.83 19.91 -5.65
C THR A 31 7.79 20.51 -4.63
N GLN A 32 9.08 20.24 -4.80
CA GLN A 32 10.13 20.83 -3.98
C GLN A 32 10.16 22.36 -4.11
N LEU A 33 10.45 23.04 -3.00
CA LEU A 33 10.56 24.51 -2.94
C LEU A 33 12.02 25.00 -2.94
N GLN A 34 12.97 24.05 -2.96
CA GLN A 34 14.41 24.26 -2.99
C GLN A 34 15.07 23.05 -3.67
N ASP A 35 16.36 23.14 -3.99
CA ASP A 35 17.09 22.10 -4.73
C ASP A 35 16.99 20.71 -4.06
N PHE A 36 17.11 20.65 -2.72
CA PHE A 36 16.96 19.42 -1.95
C PHE A 36 16.53 19.70 -0.50
N CYS A 37 15.92 18.69 0.12
CA CYS A 37 15.59 18.68 1.55
C CYS A 37 15.77 17.26 2.08
N VAL A 38 16.99 16.89 2.50
CA VAL A 38 17.27 15.54 3.03
C VAL A 38 16.44 15.28 4.28
N ALA A 39 15.70 14.16 4.34
CA ALA A 39 14.88 13.82 5.50
C ALA A 39 15.72 13.65 6.78
N ASP A 40 15.30 14.33 7.85
CA ASP A 40 15.77 14.11 9.21
C ASP A 40 14.85 13.11 9.92
N ILE A 41 15.11 11.82 9.70
CA ILE A 41 14.29 10.71 10.22
C ILE A 41 14.38 10.53 11.74
N MET A 42 15.30 11.22 12.41
CA MET A 42 15.45 11.20 13.87
C MET A 42 14.74 12.37 14.55
N ASN A 43 14.16 13.29 13.77
CA ASN A 43 13.46 14.44 14.28
C ASN A 43 12.10 14.04 14.87
N PRO A 44 11.73 14.48 16.09
CA PRO A 44 10.43 14.15 16.68
C PRO A 44 9.26 14.93 16.07
N VAL A 45 9.52 15.99 15.29
CA VAL A 45 8.46 16.82 14.72
C VAL A 45 7.77 16.10 13.55
N VAL A 46 6.45 15.98 13.64
CA VAL A 46 5.62 15.35 12.61
C VAL A 46 5.06 16.40 11.65
N VAL A 47 5.35 16.22 10.37
CA VAL A 47 4.84 17.04 9.26
C VAL A 47 4.35 16.14 8.12
N ASN A 48 3.74 16.71 7.08
CA ASN A 48 3.50 15.96 5.85
C ASN A 48 4.85 15.67 5.16
N GLY A 49 5.30 14.42 5.17
CA GLY A 49 6.65 14.03 4.77
C GLY A 49 7.63 14.06 5.95
N PHE A 50 8.79 14.68 5.76
CA PHE A 50 9.85 14.75 6.77
C PHE A 50 10.42 16.16 6.88
N VAL A 51 10.81 16.55 8.11
CA VAL A 51 11.62 17.74 8.34
C VAL A 51 12.99 17.58 7.67
N CYS A 52 13.57 18.68 7.15
CA CYS A 52 14.88 18.66 6.50
C CYS A 52 16.03 18.66 7.51
N LYS A 53 17.10 17.92 7.22
CA LYS A 53 18.40 18.12 7.88
C LYS A 53 18.95 19.52 7.61
N ASN A 54 19.82 20.00 8.50
CA ASN A 54 20.58 21.23 8.27
C ASN A 54 21.50 21.06 7.05
N MET A 55 21.44 21.99 6.09
CA MET A 55 22.22 21.94 4.85
C MET A 55 23.74 21.81 5.07
N LYS A 56 24.28 22.32 6.19
CA LYS A 56 25.72 22.18 6.53
C LYS A 56 26.12 20.75 6.91
N MET A 57 25.16 19.89 7.23
CA MET A 57 25.39 18.49 7.60
C MET A 57 25.14 17.51 6.45
N VAL A 58 24.61 18.00 5.32
CA VAL A 58 24.28 17.17 4.17
C VAL A 58 25.55 16.82 3.39
N THR A 59 25.66 15.56 2.99
CA THR A 59 26.78 15.02 2.21
C THR A 59 26.29 14.18 1.04
N ALA A 60 27.18 13.79 0.13
CA ALA A 60 26.84 12.88 -0.97
C ALA A 60 26.25 11.54 -0.48
N ASN A 61 26.62 11.09 0.72
CA ASN A 61 26.11 9.84 1.30
C ASN A 61 24.61 9.92 1.63
N ASP A 62 24.03 11.11 1.81
CA ASP A 62 22.58 11.27 2.02
C ASP A 62 21.76 10.99 0.75
N PHE A 63 22.41 11.01 -0.43
CA PHE A 63 21.82 10.76 -1.74
C PHE A 63 22.26 9.42 -2.35
N PHE A 64 22.92 8.57 -1.58
CA PHE A 64 23.48 7.31 -2.07
C PHE A 64 22.98 6.11 -1.24
N LEU A 65 22.52 5.07 -1.94
CA LEU A 65 22.20 3.77 -1.35
C LEU A 65 22.90 2.64 -2.13
N PRO A 66 23.88 1.94 -1.55
CA PRO A 66 24.49 0.78 -2.19
C PRO A 66 23.63 -0.48 -2.01
N GLY A 67 23.89 -1.52 -2.82
CA GLY A 67 23.43 -2.88 -2.55
C GLY A 67 22.23 -3.37 -3.36
N LEU A 68 21.59 -2.52 -4.18
CA LEU A 68 20.53 -2.95 -5.11
C LEU A 68 21.00 -3.98 -6.15
N ASN A 69 22.30 -4.21 -6.30
CA ASN A 69 22.84 -5.29 -7.14
C ASN A 69 22.66 -6.69 -6.52
N LYS A 70 22.39 -6.80 -5.22
CA LYS A 70 22.22 -8.07 -4.51
C LYS A 70 20.75 -8.49 -4.50
N PRO A 71 20.43 -9.78 -4.73
CA PRO A 71 19.07 -10.26 -4.64
C PRO A 71 18.54 -10.24 -3.20
N GLY A 72 17.26 -9.94 -3.04
CA GLY A 72 16.56 -10.05 -1.76
C GLY A 72 16.28 -11.50 -1.36
N MET A 73 15.98 -11.72 -0.08
CA MET A 73 15.55 -13.02 0.43
C MET A 73 14.08 -13.27 0.08
N LEU A 74 13.80 -14.32 -0.70
CA LEU A 74 12.44 -14.62 -1.16
C LEU A 74 11.51 -14.98 0.00
N ASN A 75 10.30 -14.43 -0.04
CA ASN A 75 9.21 -14.75 0.88
C ASN A 75 8.46 -16.04 0.45
N ALA A 76 7.41 -16.40 1.19
CA ALA A 76 6.59 -17.58 0.89
C ALA A 76 5.82 -17.51 -0.44
N GLN A 77 5.69 -16.31 -1.03
CA GLN A 77 5.13 -16.13 -2.38
C GLN A 77 6.21 -16.23 -3.47
N GLY A 78 7.47 -16.48 -3.10
CA GLY A 78 8.58 -16.64 -4.02
C GLY A 78 9.07 -15.33 -4.62
N SER A 79 8.87 -14.20 -3.94
CA SER A 79 9.43 -12.89 -4.36
C SER A 79 10.11 -12.17 -3.21
N ALA A 80 10.98 -11.21 -3.53
CA ALA A 80 11.54 -10.27 -2.58
C ALA A 80 11.48 -8.86 -3.15
N VAL A 81 10.88 -7.93 -2.40
CA VAL A 81 10.85 -6.51 -2.74
C VAL A 81 11.89 -5.80 -1.87
N THR A 82 12.87 -5.16 -2.50
CA THR A 82 13.87 -4.32 -1.85
C THR A 82 13.55 -2.85 -2.15
N PRO A 83 12.85 -2.14 -1.24
CA PRO A 83 12.41 -0.78 -1.47
C PRO A 83 13.55 0.24 -1.32
N VAL A 84 13.46 1.32 -2.10
CA VAL A 84 14.26 2.54 -2.01
C VAL A 84 13.29 3.72 -1.96
N THR A 85 12.58 3.80 -0.84
CA THR A 85 11.74 4.96 -0.50
C THR A 85 12.56 5.99 0.27
N VAL A 86 11.96 7.14 0.59
CA VAL A 86 12.56 8.13 1.49
C VAL A 86 13.04 7.55 2.83
N LYS A 87 12.48 6.42 3.28
CA LYS A 87 12.90 5.73 4.51
C LYS A 87 14.24 5.02 4.38
N GLN A 88 14.63 4.62 3.17
CA GLN A 88 15.92 3.98 2.88
C GLN A 88 16.93 4.97 2.30
N LEU A 89 16.47 5.91 1.49
CA LEU A 89 17.29 6.94 0.85
C LEU A 89 16.73 8.33 1.19
N VAL A 90 17.24 8.90 2.28
CA VAL A 90 16.72 10.15 2.87
C VAL A 90 16.81 11.36 1.94
N GLY A 91 17.70 11.34 0.96
CA GLY A 91 17.79 12.35 -0.09
C GLY A 91 16.60 12.42 -1.04
N LEU A 92 15.70 11.41 -1.04
CA LEU A 92 14.48 11.42 -1.87
C LEU A 92 13.38 12.36 -1.35
N ASN A 93 13.50 12.86 -0.12
CA ASN A 93 12.47 13.70 0.46
C ASN A 93 12.24 14.98 -0.37
N THR A 94 10.97 15.29 -0.61
CA THR A 94 10.44 16.35 -1.49
C THR A 94 10.59 16.13 -3.01
N LEU A 95 11.26 15.07 -3.46
CA LEU A 95 11.57 14.87 -4.89
C LEU A 95 10.52 14.09 -5.68
N GLY A 96 9.47 13.59 -5.02
CA GLY A 96 8.33 12.97 -5.70
C GLY A 96 8.61 11.64 -6.40
N ILE A 97 9.71 10.96 -6.07
CA ILE A 97 10.08 9.68 -6.69
C ILE A 97 10.65 8.67 -5.69
N SER A 98 10.50 7.39 -6.00
CA SER A 98 11.16 6.28 -5.31
C SER A 98 11.43 5.12 -6.28
N MET A 99 12.13 4.09 -5.80
CA MET A 99 12.48 2.91 -6.59
C MET A 99 12.30 1.63 -5.76
N ALA A 100 12.19 0.49 -6.41
CA ALA A 100 12.36 -0.82 -5.79
C ALA A 100 13.07 -1.78 -6.75
N ARG A 101 13.88 -2.69 -6.20
CA ARG A 101 14.26 -3.92 -6.90
C ARG A 101 13.31 -5.04 -6.48
N ILE A 102 12.92 -5.86 -7.43
CA ILE A 102 12.07 -7.03 -7.17
C ILE A 102 12.74 -8.27 -7.75
N ASP A 103 13.02 -9.25 -6.90
CA ASP A 103 13.54 -10.55 -7.28
C ASP A 103 12.42 -11.59 -7.22
N PHE A 104 12.34 -12.45 -8.24
CA PHE A 104 11.33 -13.48 -8.36
C PHE A 104 11.97 -14.86 -8.53
N GLY A 105 11.60 -15.80 -7.67
CA GLY A 105 11.93 -17.22 -7.84
C GLY A 105 11.28 -17.82 -9.10
N PRO A 106 11.86 -18.88 -9.66
CA PRO A 106 11.31 -19.55 -10.83
C PRO A 106 9.98 -20.27 -10.51
N ASN A 107 9.24 -20.62 -11.56
CA ASN A 107 8.06 -21.50 -11.50
C ASN A 107 6.90 -20.96 -10.65
N GLY A 108 6.61 -19.66 -10.74
CA GLY A 108 5.43 -19.05 -10.13
C GLY A 108 5.72 -18.10 -8.98
N GLY A 109 6.98 -17.74 -8.73
CA GLY A 109 7.32 -16.67 -7.80
C GLY A 109 6.59 -15.38 -8.18
N GLN A 110 5.88 -14.78 -7.24
CA GLN A 110 4.98 -13.66 -7.53
C GLN A 110 5.11 -12.52 -6.52
N ASN A 111 4.95 -11.31 -7.04
CA ASN A 111 4.52 -10.17 -6.25
C ASN A 111 3.00 -10.12 -6.40
N PRO A 112 2.25 -10.58 -5.37
CA PRO A 112 0.82 -10.88 -5.48
C PRO A 112 0.00 -9.61 -5.76
N PRO A 113 -1.31 -9.73 -6.06
CA PRO A 113 -2.16 -8.56 -6.25
C PRO A 113 -2.00 -7.50 -5.14
N HIS A 114 -1.58 -6.30 -5.54
CA HIS A 114 -1.33 -5.17 -4.67
C HIS A 114 -1.65 -3.84 -5.37
N THR A 115 -1.65 -2.74 -4.61
CA THR A 115 -1.83 -1.40 -5.15
C THR A 115 -0.95 -0.38 -4.43
N HIS A 116 -0.61 0.70 -5.14
CA HIS A 116 0.10 1.86 -4.62
C HIS A 116 -0.87 3.05 -4.53
N PRO A 117 -1.34 3.42 -3.32
CA PRO A 117 -2.36 4.47 -3.17
C PRO A 117 -1.88 5.86 -3.59
N ARG A 118 -0.57 6.12 -3.57
CA ARG A 118 0.00 7.46 -3.75
C ARG A 118 1.00 7.59 -4.90
N GLY A 119 1.20 6.56 -5.72
CA GLY A 119 2.14 6.64 -6.84
C GLY A 119 1.77 5.73 -8.00
N THR A 120 2.04 6.19 -9.21
CA THR A 120 2.11 5.34 -10.41
C THR A 120 3.44 4.61 -10.39
N GLU A 121 3.47 3.37 -10.87
CA GLU A 121 4.68 2.56 -11.02
C GLU A 121 5.01 2.38 -12.50
N ILE A 122 6.30 2.44 -12.84
CA ILE A 122 6.85 1.94 -14.09
C ILE A 122 7.91 0.88 -13.78
N LEU A 123 7.80 -0.28 -14.41
CA LEU A 123 8.64 -1.44 -14.15
C LEU A 123 9.40 -1.84 -15.41
N THR A 124 10.69 -2.10 -15.27
CA THR A 124 11.57 -2.63 -16.32
C THR A 124 12.12 -3.99 -15.90
N VAL A 125 12.00 -4.99 -16.75
CA VAL A 125 12.62 -6.31 -16.52
C VAL A 125 14.10 -6.24 -16.88
N ILE A 126 14.97 -6.62 -15.95
CA ILE A 126 16.43 -6.61 -16.15
C ILE A 126 17.05 -8.01 -16.17
N MET A 127 16.24 -9.05 -15.90
CA MET A 127 16.64 -10.46 -16.02
C MET A 127 15.39 -11.33 -16.12
N GLY A 128 15.41 -12.34 -16.98
CA GLY A 128 14.35 -13.34 -17.07
C GLY A 128 13.08 -12.82 -17.75
N GLN A 129 11.92 -13.30 -17.29
CA GLN A 129 10.61 -12.93 -17.86
C GLN A 129 9.56 -12.79 -16.76
N LEU A 130 8.58 -11.92 -16.98
CA LEU A 130 7.46 -11.70 -16.06
C LEU A 130 6.13 -11.61 -16.81
N LEU A 131 5.13 -12.35 -16.36
CA LEU A 131 3.74 -12.05 -16.68
C LEU A 131 3.28 -10.95 -15.72
N VAL A 132 2.86 -9.82 -16.25
CA VAL A 132 2.38 -8.68 -15.46
C VAL A 132 0.95 -8.33 -15.82
N GLY A 133 0.25 -7.63 -14.94
CA GLY A 133 -1.01 -7.00 -15.32
C GLY A 133 -1.62 -6.13 -14.24
N PHE A 134 -2.54 -5.25 -14.65
CA PHE A 134 -3.39 -4.46 -13.76
C PHE A 134 -4.85 -4.63 -14.13
N VAL A 135 -5.71 -4.38 -13.15
CA VAL A 135 -7.17 -4.44 -13.30
C VAL A 135 -7.76 -3.05 -13.15
N THR A 136 -8.64 -2.65 -14.07
CA THR A 136 -9.32 -1.36 -13.99
C THR A 136 -10.27 -1.29 -12.80
N SER A 137 -10.58 -0.07 -12.35
CA SER A 137 -11.74 0.17 -11.47
C SER A 137 -13.05 -0.28 -12.12
N ASN A 138 -14.14 -0.29 -11.34
CA ASN A 138 -15.47 -0.64 -11.84
C ASN A 138 -15.87 0.31 -12.98
N GLN A 139 -16.05 -0.25 -14.17
CA GLN A 139 -16.47 0.50 -15.35
C GLN A 139 -18.00 0.68 -15.37
N GLN A 140 -18.50 1.57 -16.24
CA GLN A 140 -19.94 1.84 -16.35
C GLN A 140 -20.77 0.61 -16.76
N ASP A 141 -20.15 -0.34 -17.45
CA ASP A 141 -20.77 -1.62 -17.84
C ASP A 141 -20.72 -2.69 -16.73
N GLY A 142 -20.25 -2.32 -15.53
CA GLY A 142 -20.14 -3.21 -14.38
C GLY A 142 -18.95 -4.15 -14.41
N LYS A 143 -18.03 -4.02 -15.38
CA LYS A 143 -16.86 -4.91 -15.50
C LYS A 143 -15.60 -4.27 -14.91
N ASN A 144 -14.68 -5.14 -14.51
CA ASN A 144 -13.27 -4.82 -14.29
C ASN A 144 -12.46 -5.47 -15.40
N LEU A 145 -11.64 -4.70 -16.12
CA LEU A 145 -10.87 -5.18 -17.26
C LEU A 145 -9.43 -5.48 -16.81
N LEU A 146 -8.93 -6.66 -17.17
CA LEU A 146 -7.53 -7.04 -16.99
C LEU A 146 -6.71 -6.65 -18.21
N PHE A 147 -5.68 -5.85 -18.00
CA PHE A 147 -4.61 -5.60 -18.97
C PHE A 147 -3.39 -6.41 -18.54
N THR A 148 -2.93 -7.32 -19.40
CA THR A 148 -1.82 -8.23 -19.08
C THR A 148 -0.86 -8.40 -20.24
N LYS A 149 0.42 -8.62 -19.94
CA LYS A 149 1.48 -8.81 -20.93
C LYS A 149 2.57 -9.71 -20.38
N GLN A 150 3.14 -10.56 -21.23
CA GLN A 150 4.42 -11.22 -20.98
C GLN A 150 5.55 -10.26 -21.34
N LEU A 151 6.37 -9.93 -20.37
CA LEU A 151 7.59 -9.12 -20.53
C LEU A 151 8.82 -10.03 -20.55
N VAL A 152 9.82 -9.66 -21.33
CA VAL A 152 11.19 -10.20 -21.31
C VAL A 152 12.18 -9.12 -20.90
N GLU A 153 13.46 -9.47 -20.73
CA GLU A 153 14.52 -8.52 -20.40
C GLU A 153 14.56 -7.31 -21.37
N GLY A 154 14.59 -6.11 -20.80
CA GLY A 154 14.54 -4.84 -21.51
C GLY A 154 13.13 -4.26 -21.69
N ASP A 155 12.08 -5.07 -21.53
CA ASP A 155 10.70 -4.59 -21.65
C ASP A 155 10.28 -3.74 -20.45
N VAL A 156 9.36 -2.81 -20.71
CA VAL A 156 8.81 -1.86 -19.74
C VAL A 156 7.28 -1.98 -19.68
N PHE A 157 6.70 -1.84 -18.49
CA PHE A 157 5.26 -1.79 -18.29
C PHE A 157 4.87 -0.78 -17.20
N VAL A 158 3.72 -0.12 -17.35
CA VAL A 158 3.23 0.92 -16.43
C VAL A 158 2.00 0.43 -15.68
N PHE A 159 1.96 0.70 -14.37
CA PHE A 159 0.82 0.43 -13.49
C PHE A 159 0.26 1.76 -12.97
N PRO A 160 -0.96 2.16 -13.40
CA PRO A 160 -1.55 3.42 -12.96
C PRO A 160 -1.78 3.46 -11.44
N GLN A 161 -1.57 4.64 -10.84
CA GLN A 161 -1.77 4.88 -9.41
C GLN A 161 -3.12 4.33 -8.92
N GLY A 162 -3.07 3.60 -7.80
CA GLY A 162 -4.26 3.08 -7.12
C GLY A 162 -4.88 1.83 -7.74
N LEU A 163 -4.47 1.39 -8.94
CA LEU A 163 -5.01 0.16 -9.54
C LEU A 163 -4.35 -1.10 -8.97
N ILE A 164 -5.18 -2.14 -8.79
CA ILE A 164 -4.70 -3.46 -8.38
C ILE A 164 -3.89 -4.05 -9.54
N HIS A 165 -2.67 -4.49 -9.25
CA HIS A 165 -1.78 -5.09 -10.23
C HIS A 165 -0.90 -6.18 -9.59
N PHE A 166 -0.21 -6.94 -10.43
CA PHE A 166 0.62 -8.08 -10.02
C PHE A 166 1.75 -8.35 -11.01
N GLN A 167 2.76 -9.09 -10.55
CA GLN A 167 3.81 -9.65 -11.38
C GLN A 167 4.06 -11.11 -11.00
N VAL A 168 4.20 -12.00 -11.99
CA VAL A 168 4.47 -13.43 -11.79
C VAL A 168 5.61 -13.87 -12.70
N ASN A 169 6.62 -14.50 -12.13
CA ASN A 169 7.62 -15.24 -12.90
C ASN A 169 7.07 -16.62 -13.27
N ASN A 170 6.47 -16.72 -14.45
CA ASN A 170 6.02 -17.99 -15.03
C ASN A 170 7.13 -18.74 -15.82
N GLY A 171 8.37 -18.24 -15.76
CA GLY A 171 9.54 -18.87 -16.35
C GLY A 171 10.20 -19.91 -15.44
N LYS A 172 11.17 -20.64 -16.00
CA LYS A 172 11.92 -21.70 -15.29
C LYS A 172 13.20 -21.21 -14.61
N VAL A 173 13.57 -19.95 -14.85
CA VAL A 173 14.76 -19.29 -14.28
C VAL A 173 14.32 -18.11 -13.42
N PRO A 174 15.14 -17.65 -12.46
CA PRO A 174 14.85 -16.43 -11.72
C PRO A 174 14.64 -15.23 -12.63
N ALA A 175 13.85 -14.25 -12.16
CA ALA A 175 13.62 -12.99 -12.85
C ALA A 175 13.88 -11.82 -11.90
N VAL A 176 14.31 -10.69 -12.46
CA VAL A 176 14.56 -9.45 -11.71
C VAL A 176 13.97 -8.27 -12.46
N ALA A 177 13.32 -7.39 -11.72
CA ALA A 177 12.81 -6.13 -12.24
C ALA A 177 13.20 -4.94 -11.35
N ILE A 178 13.28 -3.77 -11.97
CA ILE A 178 13.41 -2.48 -11.28
C ILE A 178 12.13 -1.70 -11.52
N ALA A 179 11.49 -1.28 -10.43
CA ALA A 179 10.32 -0.42 -10.43
C ALA A 179 10.71 1.00 -10.01
N ALA A 180 10.22 2.02 -10.70
CA ALA A 180 10.28 3.41 -10.27
C ALA A 180 8.85 3.91 -10.03
N LEU A 181 8.66 4.72 -8.99
CA LEU A 181 7.35 5.19 -8.57
C LEU A 181 7.30 6.70 -8.47
N SER A 182 6.15 7.28 -8.80
CA SER A 182 5.92 8.74 -8.82
C SER A 182 5.58 9.33 -7.43
N SER A 183 6.19 8.81 -6.37
CA SER A 183 6.11 9.35 -5.01
C SER A 183 7.30 8.87 -4.19
N GLN A 184 7.79 9.69 -3.25
CA GLN A 184 8.84 9.33 -2.29
C GLN A 184 8.40 8.21 -1.33
N ASP A 185 7.08 8.07 -1.12
CA ASP A 185 6.43 6.99 -0.37
C ASP A 185 5.05 6.69 -0.99
N ALA A 186 5.06 5.93 -2.08
CA ALA A 186 3.84 5.52 -2.77
C ALA A 186 2.89 4.66 -1.91
N GLY A 187 3.41 4.04 -0.84
CA GLY A 187 2.74 3.03 -0.03
C GLY A 187 2.49 1.73 -0.80
N VAL A 188 2.24 0.63 -0.08
CA VAL A 188 1.86 -0.64 -0.69
C VAL A 188 0.71 -1.24 0.09
N ILE A 189 -0.34 -1.67 -0.62
CA ILE A 189 -1.44 -2.44 -0.05
C ILE A 189 -1.44 -3.79 -0.76
N THR A 190 -0.89 -4.81 -0.12
CA THR A 190 -1.02 -6.20 -0.57
C THR A 190 -2.44 -6.68 -0.26
N ILE A 191 -3.21 -6.99 -1.30
CA ILE A 191 -4.67 -7.15 -1.16
C ILE A 191 -5.02 -8.28 -0.19
N ALA A 192 -4.40 -9.45 -0.33
CA ALA A 192 -4.70 -10.57 0.54
C ALA A 192 -4.32 -10.30 2.01
N ASN A 193 -3.16 -9.67 2.26
CA ASN A 193 -2.75 -9.29 3.62
C ASN A 193 -3.68 -8.25 4.23
N ALA A 194 -4.10 -7.24 3.46
CA ALA A 194 -4.99 -6.20 3.96
C ALA A 194 -6.41 -6.72 4.24
N VAL A 195 -6.92 -7.65 3.42
CA VAL A 195 -8.27 -8.18 3.56
C VAL A 195 -8.34 -9.31 4.60
N PHE A 196 -7.39 -10.24 4.58
CA PHE A 196 -7.42 -11.46 5.39
C PHE A 196 -6.41 -11.48 6.56
N GLY A 197 -5.48 -10.53 6.62
CA GLY A 197 -4.40 -10.49 7.62
C GLY A 197 -4.26 -9.15 8.34
N SER A 198 -5.30 -8.30 8.34
CA SER A 198 -5.26 -7.04 9.08
C SER A 198 -5.25 -7.27 10.60
N THR A 199 -4.73 -6.30 11.34
CA THR A 199 -4.75 -6.30 12.81
C THR A 199 -5.40 -5.01 13.31
N PRO A 200 -6.59 -5.07 13.94
CA PRO A 200 -7.43 -6.26 14.15
C PRO A 200 -7.98 -6.85 12.82
N PRO A 201 -8.35 -8.14 12.80
CA PRO A 201 -8.90 -8.78 11.60
C PRO A 201 -10.28 -8.19 11.23
N ILE A 202 -10.55 -8.08 9.93
CA ILE A 202 -11.93 -7.82 9.45
C ILE A 202 -12.79 -9.02 9.85
N SER A 203 -14.01 -8.74 10.33
CA SER A 203 -14.96 -9.79 10.71
C SER A 203 -15.14 -10.81 9.60
N ASP A 204 -14.97 -12.08 9.95
CA ASP A 204 -15.22 -13.23 9.10
C ASP A 204 -16.62 -13.23 8.46
N LEU A 205 -17.66 -12.77 9.18
CA LEU A 205 -19.02 -12.62 8.65
C LEU A 205 -19.11 -11.54 7.58
N ILE A 206 -18.40 -10.41 7.75
CA ILE A 206 -18.34 -9.35 6.73
C ILE A 206 -17.67 -9.89 5.47
N LEU A 207 -16.54 -10.57 5.61
CA LEU A 207 -15.81 -11.13 4.48
C LEU A 207 -16.57 -12.29 3.83
N ALA A 208 -17.21 -13.16 4.59
CA ALA A 208 -18.03 -14.26 4.05
C ALA A 208 -19.14 -13.71 3.16
N LYS A 209 -19.81 -12.65 3.62
CA LYS A 209 -20.82 -11.95 2.82
C LYS A 209 -20.23 -11.26 1.59
N ALA A 210 -19.10 -10.56 1.74
CA ALA A 210 -18.44 -9.82 0.66
C ALA A 210 -17.90 -10.73 -0.45
N PHE A 211 -17.33 -11.87 -0.07
CA PHE A 211 -16.78 -12.87 -0.98
C PHE A 211 -17.79 -13.94 -1.41
N MET A 212 -19.06 -13.81 -0.97
CA MET A 212 -20.14 -14.76 -1.26
C MET A 212 -19.77 -16.22 -0.94
N THR A 213 -19.11 -16.43 0.19
CA THR A 213 -18.61 -17.72 0.66
C THR A 213 -19.03 -17.98 2.10
N GLU A 214 -18.74 -19.18 2.61
CA GLU A 214 -19.00 -19.55 3.99
C GLU A 214 -17.96 -18.99 4.97
N LYS A 215 -18.39 -18.73 6.21
CA LYS A 215 -17.53 -18.25 7.29
C LYS A 215 -16.30 -19.14 7.48
N ASP A 216 -16.47 -20.46 7.54
CA ASP A 216 -15.38 -21.42 7.74
C ASP A 216 -14.30 -21.32 6.64
N THR A 217 -14.69 -20.95 5.42
CA THR A 217 -13.73 -20.71 4.33
C THR A 217 -12.91 -19.46 4.60
N VAL A 218 -13.54 -18.39 5.08
CA VAL A 218 -12.84 -17.15 5.46
C VAL A 218 -11.91 -17.41 6.63
N ASP A 219 -12.37 -18.09 7.68
CA ASP A 219 -11.57 -18.44 8.85
C ASP A 219 -10.30 -19.21 8.42
N TRP A 220 -10.47 -20.18 7.50
CA TRP A 220 -9.35 -20.93 6.93
C TRP A 220 -8.37 -20.05 6.16
N ILE A 221 -8.85 -19.09 5.35
CA ILE A 221 -7.98 -18.15 4.62
C ILE A 221 -7.26 -17.24 5.63
N GLN A 222 -7.97 -16.61 6.57
CA GLN A 222 -7.38 -15.72 7.57
C GLN A 222 -6.29 -16.42 8.40
N ALA A 223 -6.47 -17.71 8.72
CA ALA A 223 -5.46 -18.52 9.40
C ALA A 223 -4.14 -18.66 8.61
N LYS A 224 -4.15 -18.51 7.27
CA LYS A 224 -2.92 -18.48 6.44
C LYS A 224 -2.16 -17.16 6.53
N PHE A 225 -2.82 -16.08 6.93
CA PHE A 225 -2.26 -14.74 7.05
C PHE A 225 -2.06 -14.30 8.50
N ALA A 226 -2.46 -15.14 9.47
CA ALA A 226 -2.21 -14.90 10.88
C ALA A 226 -0.70 -14.79 11.14
N PRO A 227 -0.26 -13.92 12.07
CA PRO A 227 1.11 -13.93 12.55
C PRO A 227 1.46 -15.36 12.99
N ALA A 228 2.66 -15.83 12.65
CA ALA A 228 3.14 -17.10 13.20
C ALA A 228 2.95 -17.03 14.72
N MET A 229 2.10 -17.91 15.26
CA MET A 229 1.94 -18.06 16.70
C MET A 229 3.35 -18.28 17.23
N SER A 230 3.88 -17.31 17.97
CA SER A 230 5.15 -17.43 18.66
C SER A 230 5.07 -18.70 19.50
N GLY A 231 5.67 -19.77 19.00
CA GLY A 231 5.82 -21.01 19.74
C GLY A 231 6.47 -20.65 21.06
N ASN A 232 5.75 -20.92 22.14
CA ASN A 232 6.20 -20.70 23.50
C ASN A 232 7.38 -21.65 23.77
N SER A 233 8.60 -21.21 23.46
CA SER A 233 9.83 -21.75 24.04
C SER A 233 10.23 -20.79 25.15
N SER A 234 9.91 -21.20 26.37
CA SER A 234 10.25 -20.53 27.61
C SER A 234 11.76 -20.32 27.80
N MET A 235 12.09 -19.18 28.42
CA MET A 235 13.18 -18.88 29.38
C MET A 235 14.24 -17.84 28.96
N GLY A 236 14.28 -16.78 29.78
CA GLY A 236 15.32 -15.74 29.90
C GLY A 236 14.90 -14.41 29.28
N GLY A 237 14.57 -13.33 29.97
CA GLY A 237 14.91 -12.89 31.34
C GLY A 237 15.51 -11.48 31.24
N GLY A 238 14.77 -10.47 31.71
CA GLY A 238 15.20 -9.05 31.80
C GLY A 238 14.26 -8.12 31.00
N GLY A 239 13.36 -7.33 31.58
CA GLY A 239 13.25 -6.81 32.94
C GLY A 239 13.50 -5.30 32.93
N TYR A 240 12.46 -4.51 32.63
CA TYR A 240 12.38 -3.10 33.02
C TYR A 240 10.93 -2.80 33.41
N ASP A 241 10.70 -2.75 34.71
CA ASP A 241 9.45 -2.36 35.37
C ASP A 241 9.17 -0.86 35.20
N MET A 242 7.90 -0.50 35.06
CA MET A 242 7.36 0.79 35.48
C MET A 242 6.02 0.57 36.21
N PRO A 243 5.71 1.34 37.26
CA PRO A 243 4.77 0.95 38.32
C PRO A 243 3.30 1.33 38.07
N PRO A 244 2.34 0.80 38.88
CA PRO A 244 0.91 0.85 38.61
C PRO A 244 0.16 1.97 39.35
N GLY A 245 -0.95 2.40 38.77
CA GLY A 245 -2.10 3.03 39.45
C GLY A 245 -3.33 2.72 38.59
N GLY A 246 -4.27 1.88 39.01
CA GLY A 246 -5.29 2.10 40.05
C GLY A 246 -6.62 2.37 39.30
N GLY A 247 -7.48 1.36 39.09
CA GLY A 247 -8.73 1.14 39.85
C GLY A 247 -9.83 2.10 39.33
N GLU A 248 -11.03 1.75 38.88
CA GLU A 248 -12.06 0.74 39.20
C GLU A 248 -12.93 0.62 37.90
N GLY A 249 -13.75 -0.38 37.57
CA GLY A 249 -14.69 -1.22 38.32
C GLY A 249 -16.02 -1.22 37.54
N GLU A 250 -16.74 -2.36 37.53
CA GLU A 250 -18.08 -2.64 36.97
C GLU A 250 -18.14 -2.95 35.46
N GLY A 251 -18.70 -4.07 34.97
CA GLY A 251 -19.62 -5.05 35.54
C GLY A 251 -20.91 -5.07 34.71
N GLY A 252 -21.09 -6.06 33.82
CA GLY A 252 -22.31 -6.11 33.00
C GLY A 252 -22.39 -7.29 32.02
N ASN A 253 -22.85 -8.43 32.53
CA ASN A 253 -23.20 -9.63 31.79
C ASN A 253 -24.51 -9.40 31.01
N SER A 254 -24.62 -9.86 29.76
CA SER A 254 -25.90 -10.04 29.08
C SER A 254 -25.85 -11.18 28.07
N THR A 255 -26.62 -12.20 28.39
CA THR A 255 -26.99 -13.36 27.60
C THR A 255 -28.23 -13.03 26.73
N GLY A 256 -28.36 -13.72 25.61
CA GLY A 256 -29.52 -13.68 24.71
C GLY A 256 -29.08 -13.56 23.25
N GLY A 257 -29.18 -14.56 22.39
CA GLY A 257 -30.30 -15.47 22.19
C GLY A 257 -31.27 -14.84 21.18
N GLY A 258 -31.12 -15.15 19.89
CA GLY A 258 -32.01 -14.62 18.86
C GLY A 258 -31.66 -15.13 17.47
N GLY A 259 -32.18 -16.31 17.12
CA GLY A 259 -32.09 -16.89 15.79
C GLY A 259 -32.83 -16.06 14.74
N GLY A 260 -32.14 -15.77 13.63
CA GLY A 260 -32.72 -15.19 12.42
C GLY A 260 -32.69 -16.21 11.29
N TYR A 261 -33.85 -16.79 11.01
CA TYR A 261 -34.10 -17.68 9.86
C TYR A 261 -34.20 -16.83 8.59
N TYR A 262 -33.38 -17.09 7.57
CA TYR A 262 -33.62 -16.59 6.21
C TYR A 262 -33.49 -17.74 5.19
N PRO A 263 -34.53 -17.99 4.36
CA PRO A 263 -34.56 -19.10 3.44
C PRO A 263 -33.91 -18.73 2.10
N GLY A 264 -33.12 -19.65 1.53
CA GLY A 264 -32.76 -19.57 0.11
C GLY A 264 -31.34 -19.98 -0.26
N MET A 265 -30.90 -21.18 0.11
CA MET A 265 -29.80 -21.85 -0.60
C MET A 265 -30.29 -23.17 -1.19
N ARG A 266 -30.35 -23.23 -2.53
CA ARG A 266 -30.51 -24.46 -3.28
C ARG A 266 -29.26 -25.31 -3.08
N LYS A 267 -29.39 -26.38 -2.29
CA LYS A 267 -28.39 -27.45 -2.21
C LYS A 267 -28.24 -28.08 -3.59
N ARG A 268 -27.04 -28.01 -4.18
CA ARG A 268 -26.61 -29.00 -5.17
C ARG A 268 -25.92 -30.14 -4.42
N LYS A 269 -26.34 -31.36 -4.73
CA LYS A 269 -25.73 -32.64 -4.35
C LYS A 269 -25.76 -33.54 -5.60
N PRO A 270 -24.95 -34.60 -5.63
CA PRO A 270 -23.57 -34.73 -5.16
C PRO A 270 -22.57 -34.50 -6.31
#